data_AF-A0A7C9CWV7-F1
#
_entry.id   AF-A0A7C9CWV7-F1
#
_cell.length_a   1.000
_cell.length_b   1.000
_cell.length_c   1.000
_cell.angle_alpha   90.00
_cell.angle_beta   90.00
_cell.angle_gamma   90.00
#
_symmetry.space_group_name_H-M   'P 1'
#
loop_
_entity.id
_entity.type
_entity.pdbx_description
1 polymer ?
#
loop_
_entity_poly.entity_id
_entity_poly.type
_entity_poly.pdbx_seq_one_letter_code
_entity_poly.pdbx_strand_id
1 'polypeptide(L)'
;LVSVLFLTSFFSFRFFLVGGVLFDYVTNRLGQKLSFVGHTSTLPISLQKLMRETEEATKNNSRCHLVLAVSYSGQNDITQACQSIAAKVKDGLLKLEDITKPLIEQELQTNVTNIPCPDLLIRTSGESRISNYYLWQSAYTELY
;
A
#
# COMPACT_ATOMS: atom_id res chain seq x y z
N LEU A 1 1.91 -13.84 4.47
CA LEU A 1 2.65 -12.76 3.78
C LEU A 1 3.60 -12.13 4.79
N VAL A 2 4.85 -11.84 4.42
CA VAL A 2 5.79 -11.10 5.29
C VAL A 2 5.83 -9.66 4.79
N SER A 3 5.15 -8.75 5.50
CA SER A 3 5.24 -7.31 5.25
C SER A 3 6.45 -6.75 5.98
N VAL A 4 7.52 -6.42 5.25
CA VAL A 4 8.74 -5.82 5.83
C VAL A 4 8.62 -4.30 5.80
N LEU A 5 8.55 -3.71 7.00
CA LEU A 5 8.45 -2.27 7.23
C LEU A 5 9.86 -1.63 7.19
N PHE A 6 10.11 -0.69 6.29
CA PHE A 6 11.26 0.22 6.40
C PHE A 6 10.76 1.60 6.87
N LEU A 7 10.94 1.88 8.16
CA LEU A 7 10.70 3.20 8.75
C LEU A 7 11.86 4.17 8.43
N THR A 8 11.47 5.42 8.25
CA THR A 8 12.16 6.53 7.58
C THR A 8 13.38 7.13 8.30
N SER A 9 14.39 7.52 7.52
CA SER A 9 15.18 8.79 7.59
C SER A 9 16.60 8.56 7.09
N PHE A 10 16.86 8.72 5.79
CA PHE A 10 18.16 8.94 5.09
C PHE A 10 17.95 8.58 3.60
N PHE A 11 17.07 9.31 2.91
CA PHE A 11 16.54 8.89 1.60
C PHE A 11 16.83 9.96 0.54
N SER A 12 17.98 9.85 -0.13
CA SER A 12 18.13 10.48 -1.45
C SER A 12 19.14 9.78 -2.36
N PHE A 13 20.11 9.02 -1.82
CA PHE A 13 21.17 8.41 -2.64
C PHE A 13 21.19 6.86 -2.64
N ARG A 14 20.86 6.21 -1.51
CA ARG A 14 20.87 4.73 -1.41
C ARG A 14 19.71 4.04 -2.15
N PHE A 15 18.59 4.73 -2.38
CA PHE A 15 17.43 4.13 -3.04
C PHE A 15 17.61 3.95 -4.56
N PHE A 16 18.50 4.71 -5.21
CA PHE A 16 18.75 4.54 -6.65
C PHE A 16 19.48 3.23 -6.96
N LEU A 17 20.45 2.87 -6.11
CA LEU A 17 21.22 1.62 -6.25
C LEU A 17 20.41 0.40 -5.79
N VAL A 18 19.60 0.56 -4.74
CA VAL A 18 18.63 -0.49 -4.32
C VAL A 18 17.48 -0.61 -5.32
N GLY A 19 17.03 0.48 -5.93
CA GLY A 19 15.92 0.49 -6.89
C GLY A 19 16.19 -0.35 -8.13
N GLY A 20 17.38 -0.23 -8.73
CA GLY A 20 17.75 -1.04 -9.89
C GLY A 20 17.92 -2.54 -9.57
N VAL A 21 18.55 -2.87 -8.44
CA VAL A 21 18.80 -4.27 -8.04
C VAL A 21 17.51 -4.94 -7.56
N LEU A 22 16.68 -4.23 -6.79
CA LEU A 22 15.40 -4.74 -6.32
C LEU A 22 14.43 -4.92 -7.49
N PHE A 23 14.42 -4.00 -8.45
CA PHE A 23 13.63 -4.12 -9.67
C PHE A 23 13.98 -5.38 -10.44
N ASP A 24 15.25 -5.57 -10.81
CA ASP A 24 15.70 -6.73 -11.59
C ASP A 24 15.46 -8.06 -10.85
N TYR A 25 15.73 -8.09 -9.55
CA TYR A 25 15.57 -9.31 -8.76
C TYR A 25 14.10 -9.72 -8.58
N VAL A 26 13.21 -8.76 -8.30
CA VAL A 26 11.79 -9.05 -8.07
C VAL A 26 11.04 -9.33 -9.38
N THR A 27 11.33 -8.55 -10.43
CA THR A 27 10.67 -8.72 -11.74
C THR A 27 11.11 -10.00 -12.45
N ASN A 28 12.41 -10.31 -12.46
CA ASN A 28 12.94 -11.36 -13.35
C ASN A 28 13.16 -12.73 -12.66
N ARG A 29 13.35 -12.80 -11.34
CA ARG A 29 13.72 -14.08 -10.69
C ARG A 29 12.62 -14.76 -9.90
N LEU A 30 11.60 -14.01 -9.48
CA LEU A 30 10.76 -14.47 -8.39
C LEU A 30 9.26 -14.51 -8.71
N GLY A 31 8.80 -13.92 -9.82
CA GLY A 31 7.42 -14.05 -10.28
C GLY A 31 6.39 -13.48 -9.30
N GLN A 32 6.74 -12.41 -8.57
CA GLN A 32 5.80 -11.70 -7.70
C GLN A 32 5.12 -10.53 -8.41
N LYS A 33 3.85 -10.31 -8.09
CA LYS A 33 3.14 -9.06 -8.40
C LYS A 33 3.54 -8.01 -7.37
N LEU A 34 3.91 -6.82 -7.82
CA LEU A 34 4.19 -5.68 -6.97
C LEU A 34 3.08 -4.64 -7.09
N SER A 35 2.71 -4.04 -5.97
CA SER A 35 1.84 -2.86 -5.94
C SER A 35 2.31 -1.90 -4.87
N PHE A 36 2.08 -0.61 -5.06
CA PHE A 36 2.46 0.42 -4.10
C PHE A 36 1.21 1.12 -3.53
N VAL A 37 1.24 1.39 -2.22
CA VAL A 37 0.21 2.18 -1.53
C VAL A 37 0.85 3.34 -0.78
N GLY A 38 0.10 4.41 -0.54
CA GLY A 38 0.57 5.63 0.11
C GLY A 38 0.68 6.83 -0.82
N HIS A 39 1.23 7.92 -0.30
CA HIS A 39 1.27 9.20 -1.01
C HIS A 39 2.55 9.32 -1.87
N THR A 40 2.46 8.90 -3.12
CA THR A 40 3.62 8.83 -4.03
C THR A 40 3.90 10.14 -4.78
N SER A 41 2.95 11.08 -4.81
CA SER A 41 3.10 12.38 -5.49
C SER A 41 4.19 13.26 -4.91
N THR A 42 4.56 13.09 -3.64
CA THR A 42 5.67 13.81 -3.00
C THR A 42 7.03 13.20 -3.29
N LEU A 43 7.09 12.04 -3.95
CA LEU A 43 8.35 11.36 -4.29
C LEU A 43 8.97 11.96 -5.56
N PRO A 44 10.29 11.85 -5.75
CA PRO A 44 10.94 12.24 -7.00
C PRO A 44 10.29 11.56 -8.22
N ILE A 45 10.16 12.29 -9.34
CA ILE A 45 9.51 11.82 -10.57
C ILE A 45 10.13 10.51 -11.08
N SER A 46 11.47 10.37 -10.96
CA SER A 46 12.18 9.14 -11.33
C SER A 46 11.71 7.92 -10.53
N LEU A 47 11.44 8.08 -9.23
CA LEU A 47 10.93 7.02 -8.38
C LEU A 47 9.47 6.69 -8.70
N GLN A 48 8.63 7.71 -8.92
CA GLN A 48 7.25 7.47 -9.36
C GLN A 48 7.21 6.70 -10.69
N LYS A 49 8.11 7.03 -11.62
CA LYS A 49 8.25 6.32 -12.91
C LYS A 49 8.65 4.86 -12.68
N LEU A 50 9.70 4.62 -11.87
CA LEU A 50 10.14 3.27 -11.55
C LEU A 50 9.02 2.44 -10.92
N MET A 51 8.28 3.00 -9.96
CA MET A 51 7.15 2.32 -9.31
C MET A 51 6.10 1.87 -10.34
N ARG A 52 5.67 2.79 -11.22
CA ARG A 52 4.71 2.47 -12.30
C ARG A 52 5.23 1.39 -13.26
N GLU A 53 6.47 1.51 -13.70
CA GLU A 53 7.10 0.51 -14.58
C GLU A 53 7.16 -0.86 -13.90
N THR A 54 7.38 -0.89 -12.59
CA THR A 54 7.44 -2.14 -11.81
C THR A 54 6.07 -2.80 -11.65
N GLU A 55 5.03 -2.01 -11.34
CA GLU A 55 3.66 -2.52 -11.24
C GLU A 55 3.22 -3.10 -12.59
N GLU A 56 3.49 -2.39 -13.68
CA GLU A 56 3.13 -2.82 -15.02
C GLU A 56 3.89 -4.09 -15.44
N ALA A 57 5.20 -4.15 -15.18
CA ALA A 57 6.02 -5.33 -15.49
C ALA A 57 5.60 -6.58 -14.70
N THR A 58 5.02 -6.40 -13.51
CA THR A 58 4.68 -7.52 -12.60
C THR A 58 3.19 -7.82 -12.51
N LYS A 59 2.32 -7.09 -13.20
CA LYS A 59 0.85 -7.20 -13.04
C LYS A 59 0.29 -8.60 -13.28
N ASN A 60 0.92 -9.38 -14.16
CA ASN A 60 0.49 -10.72 -14.55
C ASN A 60 1.15 -11.84 -13.71
N ASN A 61 2.02 -11.49 -12.78
CA ASN A 61 2.65 -12.44 -11.88
C ASN A 61 1.65 -12.94 -10.83
N SER A 62 1.70 -14.22 -10.49
CA SER A 62 0.69 -14.86 -9.63
C SER A 62 1.26 -15.60 -8.42
N ARG A 63 2.59 -15.71 -8.29
CA ARG A 63 3.19 -16.51 -7.21
C ARG A 63 2.95 -15.91 -5.82
N CYS A 64 3.06 -14.59 -5.71
CA CYS A 64 2.84 -13.84 -4.48
C CYS A 64 2.56 -12.38 -4.85
N HIS A 65 1.73 -11.71 -4.06
CA HIS A 65 1.47 -10.28 -4.19
C HIS A 65 2.15 -9.53 -3.05
N LEU A 66 3.16 -8.74 -3.38
CA LEU A 66 3.85 -7.86 -2.43
C LEU A 66 3.33 -6.44 -2.58
N VAL A 67 2.75 -5.92 -1.50
CA VAL A 67 2.26 -4.54 -1.43
C VAL A 67 3.25 -3.71 -0.62
N LEU A 68 3.83 -2.69 -1.24
CA LEU A 68 4.81 -1.81 -0.65
C LEU A 68 4.17 -0.49 -0.25
N ALA A 69 4.11 -0.23 1.05
CA ALA A 69 3.58 1.01 1.60
C ALA A 69 4.68 2.08 1.65
N VAL A 70 4.60 3.10 0.79
CA VAL A 70 5.59 4.18 0.66
C VAL A 70 4.92 5.50 0.97
N SER A 71 5.42 6.22 1.98
CA SER A 71 4.77 7.44 2.50
C SER A 71 3.28 7.21 2.85
N TYR A 72 2.98 6.02 3.37
CA TYR A 72 1.62 5.59 3.74
C TYR A 72 1.27 6.03 5.16
N SER A 73 0.00 6.37 5.37
CA SER A 73 -0.58 6.72 6.67
C SER A 73 -2.01 6.18 6.70
N GLY A 74 -2.34 5.35 7.69
CA GLY A 74 -3.68 4.75 7.82
C GLY A 74 -4.78 5.79 8.01
N GLN A 75 -4.50 6.86 8.75
CA GLN A 75 -5.42 8.00 8.88
C GLN A 75 -5.65 8.71 7.54
N ASN A 76 -4.60 8.90 6.73
CA ASN A 76 -4.73 9.53 5.42
C ASN A 76 -5.48 8.63 4.44
N ASP A 77 -5.26 7.32 4.50
CA ASP A 77 -5.98 6.31 3.71
C ASP A 77 -7.49 6.39 3.98
N ILE A 78 -7.89 6.35 5.26
CA ILE A 78 -9.29 6.50 5.66
C ILE A 78 -9.86 7.86 5.23
N THR A 79 -9.10 8.95 5.42
CA THR A 79 -9.55 10.30 5.05
C THR A 79 -9.79 10.42 3.55
N GLN A 80 -8.88 9.88 2.73
CA GLN A 80 -9.00 9.89 1.27
C GLN A 80 -10.16 9.01 0.81
N ALA A 81 -10.40 7.86 1.43
CA ALA A 81 -11.55 7.01 1.14
C ALA A 81 -12.87 7.75 1.44
N CYS A 82 -12.98 8.39 2.61
CA CYS A 82 -14.14 9.21 2.96
C CYS A 82 -14.37 10.37 1.96
N GLN A 83 -13.30 11.05 1.54
CA GLN A 83 -13.39 12.13 0.54
C GLN A 83 -13.86 11.59 -0.84
N SER A 84 -13.36 10.43 -1.26
CA SER A 84 -13.78 9.77 -2.50
C SER A 84 -15.27 9.42 -2.47
N ILE A 85 -15.74 8.79 -1.39
CA ILE A 85 -17.16 8.45 -1.18
C ILE A 85 -18.02 9.70 -1.19
N ALA A 86 -17.63 10.74 -0.44
CA ALA A 86 -18.39 11.99 -0.36
C ALA A 86 -18.51 12.68 -1.73
N ALA A 87 -17.45 12.64 -2.55
CA ALA A 87 -17.51 13.15 -3.92
C ALA A 87 -18.50 12.35 -4.78
N LYS A 88 -18.46 11.01 -4.72
CA LYS A 88 -19.41 10.15 -5.47
C LYS A 88 -20.87 10.38 -5.04
N VAL A 89 -21.13 10.61 -3.76
CA VAL A 89 -22.47 10.97 -3.27
C VAL A 89 -22.90 12.33 -3.79
N LYS A 90 -22.02 13.33 -3.70
CA LYS A 90 -22.29 14.69 -4.20
C LYS A 90 -22.62 14.70 -5.70
N ASP A 91 -21.93 13.86 -6.47
CA ASP A 91 -22.12 13.74 -7.92
C ASP A 91 -23.31 12.84 -8.32
N GLY A 92 -24.04 12.29 -7.33
CA GLY A 92 -25.20 11.43 -7.56
C GLY A 92 -24.86 10.01 -8.06
N LEU A 93 -23.58 9.63 -8.01
CA LEU A 93 -23.09 8.30 -8.40
C LEU A 93 -23.32 7.24 -7.31
N LEU A 94 -23.54 7.69 -6.07
CA LEU A 94 -23.75 6.85 -4.90
C LEU A 94 -24.82 7.48 -4.00
N LYS A 95 -25.62 6.67 -3.32
CA LYS A 95 -26.51 7.16 -2.26
C LYS A 95 -25.94 6.83 -0.88
N LEU A 96 -26.43 7.51 0.15
CA LEU A 96 -25.94 7.31 1.52
C LEU A 96 -26.16 5.87 2.00
N GLU A 97 -27.29 5.27 1.63
CA GLU A 97 -27.64 3.88 1.95
C GLU A 97 -26.72 2.84 1.28
N ASP A 98 -26.00 3.21 0.23
CA ASP A 98 -25.06 2.33 -0.46
C ASP A 98 -23.70 2.26 0.29
N ILE A 99 -23.46 3.16 1.26
CA ILE A 99 -22.21 3.21 2.02
C ILE A 99 -22.17 2.03 2.99
N THR A 100 -21.44 1.00 2.59
CA THR A 100 -21.24 -0.23 3.35
C THR A 100 -19.76 -0.44 3.65
N LYS A 101 -19.44 -1.34 4.60
CA LYS A 101 -18.06 -1.73 4.89
C LYS A 101 -17.29 -2.17 3.62
N PRO A 102 -17.84 -3.02 2.73
CA PRO A 102 -17.16 -3.38 1.47
C PRO A 102 -16.91 -2.18 0.54
N LEU A 103 -17.83 -1.21 0.49
CA LEU A 103 -17.61 0.01 -0.29
C LEU A 103 -16.42 0.79 0.29
N ILE A 104 -16.36 0.97 1.61
CA ILE A 104 -15.23 1.66 2.25
C ILE A 104 -13.92 0.93 1.92
N GLU A 105 -13.89 -0.40 2.00
CA GLU A 105 -12.72 -1.21 1.66
C GLU A 105 -12.28 -1.05 0.19
N GLN A 106 -13.22 -0.84 -0.73
CA GLN A 106 -12.94 -0.56 -2.14
C GLN A 106 -12.36 0.85 -2.38
N GLU A 107 -12.60 1.79 -1.47
CA GLU A 107 -12.13 3.17 -1.60
C GLU A 107 -10.78 3.40 -0.90
N LEU A 108 -10.39 2.51 0.00
CA LEU A 108 -9.05 2.50 0.60
C LEU A 108 -7.98 2.14 -0.44
N GLN A 109 -6.78 2.69 -0.27
CA GLN A 109 -5.62 2.43 -1.13
C GLN A 109 -5.21 0.95 -1.13
N THR A 110 -5.59 0.19 -0.09
CA THR A 110 -5.32 -1.25 -0.02
C THR A 110 -6.19 -2.10 -0.96
N ASN A 111 -7.14 -1.50 -1.68
CA ASN A 111 -7.97 -2.18 -2.69
C ASN A 111 -7.16 -2.82 -3.84
N VAL A 112 -5.86 -2.57 -3.92
CA VAL A 112 -4.92 -3.18 -4.88
C VAL A 112 -4.83 -4.71 -4.74
N THR A 113 -5.17 -5.24 -3.55
CA THR A 113 -5.18 -6.68 -3.22
C THR A 113 -6.58 -7.14 -2.82
N ASN A 114 -6.89 -8.40 -3.13
CA ASN A 114 -8.14 -9.05 -2.71
C ASN A 114 -8.12 -9.46 -1.23
N ILE A 115 -6.96 -9.38 -0.56
CA ILE A 115 -6.78 -9.71 0.86
C ILE A 115 -6.10 -8.51 1.55
N PRO A 116 -6.85 -7.42 1.81
CA PRO A 116 -6.27 -6.19 2.35
C PRO A 116 -6.02 -6.25 3.86
N CYS A 117 -6.75 -7.09 4.59
CA CYS A 117 -6.62 -7.27 6.04
C CYS A 117 -5.53 -8.31 6.35
N PRO A 118 -4.44 -7.93 7.03
CA PRO A 118 -3.38 -8.88 7.38
C PRO A 118 -3.82 -9.79 8.53
N ASP A 119 -3.47 -11.08 8.47
CA ASP A 119 -3.63 -11.98 9.62
C ASP A 119 -2.61 -11.66 10.74
N LEU A 120 -1.39 -11.28 10.33
CA LEU A 120 -0.24 -11.03 11.21
C LEU A 120 0.45 -9.72 10.83
N LEU A 121 0.68 -8.86 11.83
CA LEU A 121 1.49 -7.64 11.72
C LEU A 121 2.74 -7.80 12.56
N ILE A 122 3.88 -7.93 11.87
CA ILE A 122 5.20 -8.07 12.49
C ILE A 122 5.83 -6.69 12.58
N ARG A 123 6.22 -6.27 13.79
CA ARG A 123 6.99 -5.04 13.99
C ARG A 123 8.36 -5.33 14.60
N THR A 124 9.41 -5.02 13.86
CA THR A 124 10.79 -5.19 14.33
C THR A 124 11.21 -4.06 15.28
N SER A 125 12.38 -4.22 15.91
CA SER A 125 12.99 -3.25 16.84
C SER A 125 12.38 -3.18 18.25
N GLY A 126 11.55 -4.16 18.63
CA GLY A 126 11.03 -4.30 20.01
C GLY A 126 9.92 -3.32 20.40
N GLU A 127 9.35 -2.61 19.42
CA GLU A 127 8.35 -1.57 19.65
C GLU A 127 6.93 -2.13 19.55
N SER A 128 6.13 -1.99 20.61
CA SER A 128 4.73 -2.46 20.64
C SER A 128 3.75 -1.32 20.32
N ARG A 129 3.69 -0.89 19.06
CA ARG A 129 2.70 0.09 18.57
C ARG A 129 2.42 -0.05 17.09
N ILE A 130 1.22 0.32 16.67
CA ILE A 130 0.81 0.32 15.26
C ILE A 130 1.49 1.48 14.48
N SER A 131 1.72 2.63 15.11
CA SER A 131 2.27 3.85 14.46
C SER A 131 1.54 4.26 13.19
N ASN A 132 0.20 4.29 13.22
CA ASN A 132 -0.60 4.76 12.08
C ASN A 132 -0.40 3.92 10.79
N TYR A 133 -0.07 2.64 10.94
CA TYR A 133 0.03 1.69 9.84
C TYR A 133 -1.24 0.83 9.78
N TYR A 134 -1.84 0.71 8.59
CA TYR A 134 -2.96 -0.20 8.29
C TYR A 134 -4.09 -0.15 9.34
N LEU A 135 -4.55 1.04 9.73
CA LEU A 135 -5.47 1.21 10.85
C LEU A 135 -6.82 0.52 10.66
N TRP A 136 -7.40 0.63 9.46
CA TRP A 136 -8.66 -0.04 9.13
C TRP A 136 -8.47 -1.55 9.00
N GLN A 137 -7.41 -1.93 8.30
CA GLN A 137 -7.10 -3.30 7.93
C GLN A 137 -6.70 -4.14 9.15
N SER A 138 -6.12 -3.51 10.17
CA SER A 138 -5.58 -4.22 11.34
C SER A 138 -6.59 -4.51 12.46
N ALA A 139 -7.89 -4.31 12.21
CA ALA A 139 -8.92 -4.41 13.24
C ALA A 139 -8.97 -5.77 13.97
N TYR A 140 -8.55 -6.85 13.29
CA TYR A 140 -8.54 -8.23 13.82
C TYR A 140 -7.19 -8.91 13.67
N THR A 141 -6.13 -8.13 13.45
CA THR A 141 -4.79 -8.64 13.15
C THR A 141 -4.04 -9.02 14.42
N GLU A 142 -3.32 -10.14 14.38
CA GLU A 142 -2.38 -10.51 15.43
C GLU A 142 -1.13 -9.63 15.38
N LEU A 143 -0.71 -9.10 16.54
CA LEU A 143 0.49 -8.28 16.67
C LEU A 143 1.66 -9.15 17.18
N TYR A 144 2.80 -9.12 16.49
CA TYR A 144 4.03 -9.82 16.86
C TYR A 144 5.24 -8.90 16.90
#